data_AF-A0A5B2VES1-F1
#
_entry.id   AF-A0A5B2VES1-F1
#
_cell.length_a   1.000
_cell.length_b   1.000
_cell.length_c   1.000
_cell.angle_alpha   90.00
_cell.angle_beta   90.00
_cell.angle_gamma   90.00
#
_symmetry.space_group_name_H-M   'P 1'
#
loop_
_entity.id
_entity.type
_entity.pdbx_description
1 polymer ?
#
loop_
_entity_poly.entity_id
_entity_poly.type
_entity_poly.pdbx_seq_one_letter_code
_entity_poly.pdbx_strand_id
1 'polypeptide(L)'
;NWNRLEQNLRRRIGQAGYHTMVYTGTFRVTQLRNQNNRLVDIFLHRASNGALQIPVPLYFYKVVHDSSRRLGTAFISINNPYYTQAEARNLQFCTDRCRNNNAFNWVGWQPDRIDLGYSFCCTIADFRRTIPHLPAFNVNGLLT
;
A
#
# COMPACT_ATOMS: atom_id res chain seq x y z
N ASN A 1 -2.82 10.20 3.14
CA ASN A 1 -3.56 9.24 2.30
C ASN A 1 -4.04 8.02 3.06
N TRP A 2 -3.19 7.35 3.86
CA TRP A 2 -3.57 6.11 4.56
C TRP A 2 -4.83 6.20 5.43
N ASN A 3 -4.88 7.14 6.38
CA ASN A 3 -6.07 7.34 7.24
C ASN A 3 -7.35 7.59 6.42
N ARG A 4 -7.23 8.33 5.30
CA ARG A 4 -8.37 8.61 4.43
C ARG A 4 -8.88 7.34 3.73
N LEU A 5 -7.97 6.50 3.22
CA LEU A 5 -8.30 5.19 2.69
C LEU A 5 -9.06 4.37 3.74
N GLU A 6 -8.58 4.30 4.98
CA GLU A 6 -9.21 3.48 6.02
C GLU A 6 -10.63 3.95 6.36
N GLN A 7 -10.85 5.26 6.50
CA GLN A 7 -12.18 5.82 6.76
C GLN A 7 -13.14 5.57 5.61
N ASN A 8 -12.70 5.84 4.38
CA ASN A 8 -13.54 5.72 3.20
C ASN A 8 -13.83 4.27 2.82
N LEU A 9 -12.87 3.37 3.03
CA LEU A 9 -13.04 1.94 2.80
C LEU A 9 -14.07 1.33 3.75
N ARG A 10 -14.05 1.70 5.04
CA ARG A 10 -15.09 1.26 6.00
C ARG A 10 -16.49 1.71 5.57
N ARG A 11 -16.63 2.98 5.16
CA ARG A 11 -17.89 3.51 4.64
C ARG A 11 -18.34 2.77 3.38
N ARG A 12 -17.43 2.56 2.43
CA ARG A 12 -17.71 1.86 1.17
C ARG A 12 -18.18 0.43 1.39
N ILE A 13 -17.49 -0.32 2.27
CA ILE A 13 -17.87 -1.68 2.65
C ILE A 13 -19.29 -1.73 3.20
N GLY A 14 -19.63 -0.82 4.13
CA GLY A 14 -20.97 -0.75 4.71
C GLY A 14 -22.04 -0.36 3.67
N GLN A 15 -21.80 0.68 2.87
CA GLN A 15 -22.77 1.16 1.88
C GLN A 15 -23.04 0.16 0.75
N ALA A 16 -22.02 -0.58 0.30
CA ALA A 16 -22.14 -1.58 -0.76
C ALA A 16 -22.50 -2.98 -0.23
N GLY A 17 -22.64 -3.13 1.09
CA GLY A 17 -22.92 -4.42 1.75
C GLY A 17 -21.90 -5.49 1.41
N TYR A 18 -20.61 -5.15 1.31
CA TYR A 18 -19.56 -6.15 1.08
C TYR A 18 -19.31 -6.95 2.36
N HIS A 19 -19.07 -8.25 2.21
CA HIS A 19 -18.59 -9.09 3.32
C HIS A 19 -17.09 -9.35 3.13
N THR A 20 -16.27 -8.47 3.70
CA THR A 20 -14.83 -8.43 3.40
C THR A 20 -13.96 -9.08 4.45
N MET A 21 -12.95 -9.82 3.98
CA MET A 21 -11.73 -10.07 4.73
C MET A 21 -10.71 -8.99 4.38
N VAL A 22 -10.08 -8.41 5.39
CA VAL A 22 -9.06 -7.36 5.24
C VAL A 22 -7.72 -7.87 5.72
N TYR A 23 -6.73 -7.92 4.84
CA TYR A 23 -5.34 -8.23 5.17
C TYR A 23 -4.54 -6.93 5.14
N THR A 24 -3.90 -6.58 6.25
CA THR A 24 -3.07 -5.37 6.35
C THR A 24 -1.66 -5.77 6.77
N GLY A 25 -0.67 -5.04 6.27
CA GLY A 25 0.71 -5.32 6.64
C GLY A 25 1.69 -4.36 5.99
N THR A 26 2.96 -4.73 6.07
CA THR A 26 4.07 -3.95 5.55
C THR A 26 5.00 -4.81 4.69
N PHE A 27 5.80 -4.15 3.83
CA PHE A 27 6.78 -4.84 3.01
C PHE A 27 8.02 -3.98 2.75
N ARG A 28 9.21 -4.61 2.79
CA ARG A 28 10.55 -4.00 2.66
C ARG A 28 10.85 -2.91 3.70
N VAL A 29 12.10 -2.45 3.72
CA VAL A 29 12.59 -1.36 4.58
C VAL A 29 12.72 -0.08 3.75
N THR A 30 12.24 1.04 4.27
CA THR A 30 12.40 2.35 3.62
C THR A 30 13.83 2.86 3.75
N GLN A 31 14.24 3.75 2.86
CA GLN A 31 15.60 4.28 2.82
C GLN A 31 15.60 5.81 2.84
N LEU A 32 16.58 6.41 3.53
CA LEU A 32 16.89 7.84 3.42
C LEU A 32 18.32 8.05 2.95
N ARG A 33 18.59 9.25 2.43
CA ARG A 33 19.93 9.67 2.03
C ARG A 33 20.74 10.04 3.26
N ASN A 34 21.92 9.44 3.41
CA ASN A 34 22.89 9.84 4.44
C ASN A 34 23.68 11.09 4.01
N GLN A 35 24.62 11.54 4.85
CA GLN A 35 25.49 12.70 4.58
C GLN A 35 26.30 12.61 3.27
N ASN A 36 26.54 11.40 2.75
CA ASN A 36 27.24 11.16 1.48
C ASN A 36 26.27 10.96 0.30
N ASN A 37 25.00 11.34 0.47
CA ASN A 37 23.92 11.20 -0.51
C ASN A 37 23.65 9.73 -0.94
N ARG A 38 23.99 8.75 -0.10
CA ARG A 38 23.70 7.32 -0.36
C ARG A 38 22.43 6.90 0.37
N LEU A 39 21.57 6.13 -0.31
CA LEU A 39 20.39 5.52 0.30
C LEU A 39 20.82 4.46 1.31
N VAL A 40 20.29 4.55 2.53
CA VAL A 40 20.53 3.60 3.62
C VAL A 40 19.21 3.22 4.27
N ASP A 41 19.08 1.96 4.64
CA ASP A 41 17.89 1.42 5.31
C ASP A 41 17.67 2.07 6.68
N ILE A 42 16.41 2.38 7.00
CA ILE A 42 16.03 3.00 8.26
C ILE A 42 15.44 1.99 9.24
N PHE A 43 15.98 2.02 10.46
CA PHE A 43 15.53 1.22 11.60
C PHE A 43 15.30 2.12 12.80
N LEU A 44 14.22 1.88 13.56
CA LEU A 44 13.90 2.63 14.79
C LEU A 44 14.74 2.19 15.98
N HIS A 45 15.28 0.97 15.94
CA HIS A 45 16.07 0.43 17.03
C HIS A 45 17.24 -0.41 16.51
N ARG A 46 18.39 -0.18 17.12
CA ARG A 46 19.61 -0.99 17.00
C ARG A 46 19.98 -1.48 18.39
N ALA A 47 20.11 -2.78 18.54
CA ALA A 47 20.52 -3.40 19.80
C ALA A 47 21.98 -3.07 20.12
N SER A 48 22.38 -3.29 21.38
CA SER A 48 23.74 -3.05 21.88
C SER A 48 24.81 -3.85 21.13
N ASN A 49 24.47 -5.03 20.61
CA ASN A 49 25.35 -5.86 19.77
C ASN A 49 25.39 -5.42 18.29
N GLY A 50 24.77 -4.29 17.95
CA GLY A 50 24.69 -3.77 16.59
C GLY A 50 23.57 -4.35 15.72
N ALA A 51 22.80 -5.33 16.21
CA ALA A 51 21.71 -5.93 15.45
C ALA A 51 20.56 -4.93 15.20
N LEU A 52 20.09 -4.88 13.96
CA LEU A 52 18.94 -4.06 13.54
C LEU A 52 17.65 -4.81 13.87
N GLN A 53 16.75 -4.19 14.64
CA GLN A 53 15.59 -4.91 15.18
C GLN A 53 14.24 -4.42 14.64
N ILE A 54 14.02 -3.11 14.58
CA ILE A 54 12.72 -2.54 14.21
C ILE A 54 12.85 -1.82 12.86
N PRO A 55 12.57 -2.48 11.73
CA PRO A 55 12.63 -1.84 10.42
C PRO A 55 11.51 -0.82 10.25
N VAL A 56 11.82 0.32 9.63
CA VAL A 56 10.79 1.25 9.15
C VAL A 56 10.32 0.76 7.78
N PRO A 57 9.02 0.45 7.61
CA PRO A 57 8.54 -0.19 6.39
C PRO A 57 8.60 0.74 5.18
N LEU A 58 8.87 0.21 3.99
CA LEU A 58 8.76 0.94 2.73
C LEU A 58 7.32 1.05 2.26
N TYR A 59 6.59 -0.07 2.26
CA TYR A 59 5.19 -0.12 1.86
C TYR A 59 4.32 -0.45 3.07
N PHE A 60 3.19 0.27 3.18
CA PHE A 60 1.99 -0.21 3.85
C PHE A 60 1.03 -0.74 2.81
N TYR A 61 0.37 -1.87 3.09
CA TYR A 61 -0.65 -2.41 2.20
C TYR A 61 -1.91 -2.82 2.95
N LYS A 62 -3.05 -2.70 2.26
CA LYS A 62 -4.36 -3.15 2.71
C LYS A 62 -5.05 -3.82 1.55
N VAL A 63 -5.22 -5.13 1.67
CA VAL A 63 -5.90 -5.97 0.69
C VAL A 63 -7.30 -6.25 1.22
N VAL A 64 -8.29 -5.90 0.42
CA VAL A 64 -9.69 -6.20 0.70
C VAL A 64 -10.20 -7.24 -0.27
N HIS A 65 -10.90 -8.24 0.26
CA HIS A 65 -11.40 -9.37 -0.49
C HIS A 65 -12.81 -9.71 -0.02
N ASP A 66 -13.77 -9.73 -0.93
CA ASP A 66 -15.11 -10.30 -0.71
C ASP A 66 -15.17 -11.64 -1.44
N SER A 67 -15.19 -12.73 -0.68
CA SER A 67 -15.17 -14.10 -1.22
C SER A 67 -16.46 -14.46 -1.93
N SER A 68 -17.60 -13.93 -1.48
CA SER A 68 -18.92 -14.22 -2.05
C SER A 68 -19.06 -13.67 -3.46
N ARG A 69 -18.48 -12.48 -3.68
CA ARG A 69 -18.49 -11.78 -4.98
C ARG A 69 -17.22 -12.03 -5.79
N ARG A 70 -16.22 -12.69 -5.21
CA ARG A 70 -14.86 -12.91 -5.79
C ARG A 70 -14.19 -11.60 -6.21
N LEU A 71 -14.42 -10.53 -5.45
CA LEU A 71 -13.83 -9.22 -5.71
C LEU A 71 -12.66 -8.96 -4.77
N GLY A 72 -11.61 -8.31 -5.27
CA GLY A 72 -10.56 -7.83 -4.39
C GLY A 72 -9.66 -6.77 -4.99
N THR A 73 -9.17 -5.90 -4.12
CA THR A 73 -8.27 -4.80 -4.47
C THR A 73 -7.19 -4.69 -3.41
N ALA A 74 -5.95 -4.48 -3.82
CA ALA A 74 -4.84 -4.15 -2.93
C ALA A 74 -4.59 -2.64 -2.99
N PHE A 75 -4.63 -1.95 -1.85
CA PHE A 75 -4.25 -0.55 -1.72
C PHE A 75 -2.88 -0.45 -1.06
N ILE A 76 -1.99 0.36 -1.62
CA ILE A 76 -0.60 0.50 -1.20
C ILE A 76 -0.30 1.98 -0.94
N SER A 77 0.46 2.26 0.11
CA SER A 77 1.09 3.56 0.34
C SER A 77 2.59 3.39 0.59
N ILE A 78 3.40 4.25 -0.03
CA ILE A 78 4.83 4.36 0.19
C ILE A 78 5.07 5.23 1.43
N ASN A 79 5.81 4.70 2.39
CA ASN A 79 6.12 5.33 3.65
C ASN A 79 7.46 6.09 3.59
N ASN A 80 7.48 7.14 2.78
CA ASN A 80 8.62 8.05 2.74
C ASN A 80 8.22 9.42 2.18
N PRO A 81 8.09 10.45 3.03
CA PRO A 81 7.75 11.80 2.58
C PRO A 81 8.94 12.55 1.94
N TYR A 82 10.15 11.98 1.97
CA TYR A 82 11.37 12.60 1.45
C TYR A 82 11.72 12.18 0.02
N TYR A 83 10.98 11.24 -0.57
CA TYR A 83 11.17 10.90 -1.97
C TYR A 83 10.71 12.03 -2.89
N THR A 84 11.42 12.18 -4.00
CA THR A 84 10.91 12.92 -5.15
C THR A 84 9.74 12.18 -5.79
N GLN A 85 8.94 12.89 -6.58
CA GLN A 85 7.86 12.29 -7.34
C GLN A 85 8.35 11.16 -8.26
N ALA A 86 9.52 11.32 -8.88
CA ALA A 86 10.10 10.33 -9.77
C ALA A 86 10.52 9.07 -9.01
N GLU A 87 11.18 9.21 -7.84
CA GLU A 87 11.54 8.08 -6.98
C GLU A 87 10.29 7.32 -6.52
N ALA A 88 9.25 8.02 -6.06
CA ALA A 88 8.00 7.38 -5.64
C ALA A 88 7.28 6.67 -6.80
N ARG A 89 7.26 7.25 -8.00
CA ARG A 89 6.72 6.60 -9.21
C ARG A 89 7.50 5.34 -9.58
N ASN A 90 8.83 5.36 -9.48
CA ASN A 90 9.67 4.19 -9.77
C ASN A 90 9.44 3.04 -8.77
N LEU A 91 8.96 3.36 -7.56
CA LEU A 91 8.59 2.38 -6.53
C LEU A 91 7.17 1.82 -6.71
N GLN A 92 6.38 2.33 -7.65
CA GLN A 92 5.08 1.76 -8.00
C GLN A 92 5.28 0.46 -8.79
N PHE A 93 4.92 -0.67 -8.20
CA PHE A 93 5.21 -1.99 -8.79
C PHE A 93 4.07 -2.60 -9.63
N CYS A 94 2.96 -1.89 -9.80
CA CYS A 94 1.82 -2.34 -10.61
C CYS A 94 1.21 -1.17 -11.39
N THR A 95 0.37 -1.47 -12.38
CA THR A 95 -0.51 -0.44 -12.96
C THR A 95 -1.52 0.00 -11.92
N ASP A 96 -1.54 1.30 -11.61
CA ASP A 96 -2.48 1.87 -10.65
C ASP A 96 -3.92 1.81 -11.19
N ARG A 97 -4.74 0.94 -10.59
CA ARG A 97 -6.12 0.68 -11.03
C ARG A 97 -7.13 1.71 -10.51
N CYS A 98 -6.75 2.55 -9.54
CA CYS A 98 -7.62 3.63 -9.04
C CYS A 98 -7.44 4.92 -9.83
N ARG A 99 -6.30 5.11 -10.49
CA ARG A 99 -6.00 6.32 -11.25
C ARG A 99 -6.91 6.40 -12.46
N ASN A 100 -7.52 7.56 -12.65
CA ASN A 100 -8.46 7.84 -13.75
C ASN A 100 -9.61 6.82 -13.84
N ASN A 101 -10.02 6.26 -12.70
CA ASN A 101 -11.09 5.27 -12.63
C ASN A 101 -12.19 5.73 -11.67
N ASN A 102 -13.32 6.15 -12.22
CA ASN A 102 -14.44 6.70 -11.45
C ASN A 102 -15.02 5.72 -10.42
N ALA A 103 -14.83 4.41 -10.61
CA ALA A 103 -15.24 3.40 -9.65
C ALA A 103 -14.50 3.56 -8.30
N PHE A 104 -13.33 4.22 -8.28
CA PHE A 104 -12.55 4.49 -7.07
C PHE A 104 -12.66 5.92 -6.54
N ASN A 105 -13.59 6.75 -7.05
CA ASN A 105 -13.73 8.14 -6.60
C ASN A 105 -14.04 8.25 -5.09
N TRP A 106 -14.67 7.22 -4.50
CA TRP A 106 -14.95 7.15 -3.07
C TRP A 106 -13.69 7.11 -2.20
N VAL A 107 -12.53 6.68 -2.73
CA VAL A 107 -11.28 6.62 -1.96
C VAL A 107 -10.86 8.03 -1.51
N GLY A 108 -11.10 9.04 -2.36
CA GLY A 108 -10.93 10.46 -2.03
C GLY A 108 -9.50 10.89 -1.65
N TRP A 109 -8.51 10.04 -1.88
CA TRP A 109 -7.10 10.32 -1.59
C TRP A 109 -6.45 11.22 -2.65
N GLN A 110 -5.30 11.78 -2.31
CA GLN A 110 -4.46 12.55 -3.24
C GLN A 110 -3.22 11.69 -3.56
N PRO A 111 -3.32 10.71 -4.49
CA PRO A 111 -2.37 9.61 -4.60
C PRO A 111 -0.94 10.05 -4.91
N ASP A 112 -0.77 11.18 -5.60
CA ASP A 112 0.54 11.74 -5.96
C ASP A 112 1.13 12.68 -4.88
N ARG A 113 0.44 12.94 -3.75
CA ARG A 113 0.96 13.77 -2.66
C ARG A 113 1.93 12.98 -1.78
N ILE A 114 3.22 13.16 -2.02
CA ILE A 114 4.30 12.45 -1.30
C ILE A 114 4.28 12.72 0.21
N ASP A 115 4.04 13.98 0.61
CA ASP A 115 3.90 14.40 2.01
C ASP A 115 2.73 13.72 2.73
N LEU A 116 1.73 13.24 1.98
CA LEU A 116 0.59 12.47 2.49
C LEU A 116 0.76 10.95 2.30
N GLY A 117 1.91 10.51 1.77
CA GLY A 117 2.22 9.15 1.37
C GLY A 117 1.75 8.84 -0.06
N TYR A 118 2.68 8.69 -1.01
CA TYR A 118 2.37 8.28 -2.38
C TYR A 118 1.58 6.97 -2.35
N SER A 119 0.45 6.92 -3.04
CA SER A 119 -0.47 5.78 -2.92
C SER A 119 -1.02 5.35 -4.27
N PHE A 120 -1.28 4.05 -4.41
CA PHE A 120 -1.80 3.42 -5.64
C PHE A 120 -2.56 2.16 -5.27
N CYS A 121 -3.35 1.60 -6.20
CA CYS A 121 -3.98 0.30 -5.99
C CYS A 121 -3.69 -0.68 -7.12
N CYS A 122 -3.59 -1.96 -6.76
CA CYS A 122 -3.27 -3.06 -7.67
C CYS A 122 -4.41 -4.08 -7.74
N THR A 123 -4.40 -4.86 -8.80
CA THR A 123 -5.06 -6.17 -8.79
C THR A 123 -4.39 -7.07 -7.75
N ILE A 124 -5.11 -8.07 -7.23
CA ILE A 124 -4.52 -9.06 -6.31
C ILE A 124 -3.40 -9.86 -6.98
N ALA A 125 -3.52 -10.14 -8.29
CA ALA A 125 -2.52 -10.85 -9.06
C ALA A 125 -1.20 -10.07 -9.14
N ASP A 126 -1.26 -8.78 -9.50
CA ASP A 126 -0.07 -7.92 -9.58
C ASP A 126 0.56 -7.71 -8.19
N PHE A 127 -0.27 -7.57 -7.15
CA PHE A 127 0.19 -7.47 -5.77
C PHE A 127 1.01 -8.69 -5.34
N ARG A 128 0.48 -9.89 -5.57
CA ARG A 128 1.13 -11.15 -5.15
C ARG A 128 2.48 -11.41 -5.82
N ARG A 129 2.71 -10.87 -7.02
CA ARG A 129 4.03 -10.94 -7.69
C ARG A 129 5.13 -10.22 -6.93
N THR A 130 4.77 -9.22 -6.12
CA THR A 130 5.72 -8.43 -5.32
C THR A 130 5.68 -8.80 -3.85
N ILE A 131 4.48 -9.02 -3.29
CA ILE A 131 4.25 -9.27 -1.87
C ILE A 131 3.54 -10.63 -1.70
N PRO A 132 4.29 -11.73 -1.49
CA PRO A 132 3.76 -13.09 -1.49
C PRO A 132 3.15 -13.52 -0.14
N HIS A 133 2.79 -12.58 0.74
CA HIS A 133 2.36 -12.86 2.11
C HIS A 133 0.90 -13.30 2.25
N LEU A 134 0.09 -13.11 1.20
CA LEU A 134 -1.33 -13.39 1.27
C LEU A 134 -1.62 -14.90 1.19
N PRO A 135 -2.63 -15.40 1.92
CA PRO A 135 -3.13 -16.74 1.68
C PRO A 135 -3.68 -16.88 0.25
N ALA A 136 -3.80 -18.12 -0.21
CA ALA A 136 -4.41 -18.42 -1.50
C ALA A 136 -5.92 -18.12 -1.47
N PHE A 137 -6.37 -17.30 -2.43
CA PHE A 137 -7.79 -17.04 -2.71
C PHE A 137 -7.93 -16.49 -4.13
N ASN A 138 -9.11 -16.70 -4.72
CA ASN A 138 -9.40 -16.32 -6.10
C ASN A 138 -10.20 -15.03 -6.17
N VAL A 139 -9.83 -14.16 -7.10
CA VAL A 139 -10.61 -12.98 -7.47
C VAL A 139 -10.79 -12.93 -8.98
N ASN A 140 -11.94 -12.45 -9.44
CA ASN A 140 -12.25 -12.23 -10.86
C ASN A 140 -12.54 -10.76 -11.18
N GLY A 141 -12.52 -9.88 -10.18
CA GLY A 141 -12.76 -8.45 -10.35
C GLY A 141 -12.19 -7.60 -9.23
N LEU A 142 -12.19 -6.29 -9.45
CA LEU A 142 -11.77 -5.30 -8.46
C LEU A 142 -12.90 -5.05 -7.47
N LEU A 143 -12.55 -4.90 -6.19
CA LEU A 143 -13.45 -4.33 -5.19
C LEU A 143 -13.32 -2.81 -5.29
N THR A 144 -14.37 -2.16 -5.81
CA THR A 144 -14.45 -0.72 -6.01
C THR A 144 -15.57 -0.11 -5.18
#